data_AF-A0A838EXX6-F1
#
_entry.id   AF-A0A838EXX6-F1
#
_cell.length_a   1.000
_cell.length_b   1.000
_cell.length_c   1.000
_cell.angle_alpha   90.00
_cell.angle_beta   90.00
_cell.angle_gamma   90.00
#
_symmetry.space_group_name_H-M   'P 1'
#
loop_
_entity.id
_entity.type
_entity.pdbx_description
1 polymer ?
#
loop_
_entity_poly.entity_id
_entity_poly.type
_entity_poly.pdbx_seq_one_letter_code
_entity_poly.pdbx_strand_id
1 'polypeptide(L)'
;MRTFNQWMAEYCVSHKNPTNQLIHKICVPLIMLSVIGLFWSIPTPDFFQSVPYLNWATIFVAGCLVFYMTLNFVMFVGMLILTFILCGICQQFENAGIL
;
A
#
# COMPACT_ATOMS: atom_id res chain seq x y z
N MET A 1 12.39 17.70 -6.00
CA MET A 1 11.68 16.93 -4.94
C MET A 1 12.52 16.93 -3.68
N ARG A 2 11.89 16.83 -2.50
CA ARG A 2 12.60 16.63 -1.23
C ARG A 2 13.30 15.27 -1.22
N THR A 3 14.47 15.18 -0.59
CA THR A 3 15.21 13.91 -0.45
C THR A 3 14.58 13.02 0.62
N PHE A 4 14.88 11.72 0.61
CA PHE A 4 14.44 10.80 1.67
C PHE A 4 14.79 11.31 3.08
N ASN A 5 16.01 11.83 3.27
CA ASN A 5 16.44 12.35 4.56
C ASN A 5 15.64 13.58 5.00
N GLN A 6 15.26 14.46 4.07
CA GLN A 6 14.40 15.62 4.37
C GLN A 6 13.00 15.17 4.81
N TRP A 7 12.42 14.19 4.11
CA TRP A 7 11.14 13.60 4.50
C TRP A 7 11.20 12.98 5.89
N MET A 8 12.25 12.21 6.19
CA MET A 8 12.40 11.57 7.49
C MET A 8 12.67 12.56 8.62
N ALA A 9 13.43 13.63 8.36
CA ALA A 9 13.66 14.68 9.34
C ALA A 9 12.34 15.34 9.77
N GLU A 10 11.47 15.71 8.82
CA GLU A 10 10.16 16.27 9.10
C GLU A 10 9.23 15.25 9.79
N TYR A 11 9.21 14.01 9.31
CA TYR A 11 8.41 12.93 9.89
C TYR A 11 8.73 12.70 11.37
N CYS A 12 10.02 12.68 11.72
CA CYS A 12 10.50 12.46 13.09
C CYS A 12 10.16 13.60 14.06
N VAL A 13 9.85 14.81 13.58
CA VAL A 13 9.41 15.92 14.46
C VAL A 13 8.09 15.56 15.16
N SER A 14 7.16 14.94 14.45
CA SER A 14 5.83 14.57 14.97
C SER A 14 5.76 13.15 15.54
N HIS A 15 6.74 12.30 15.23
CA HIS A 15 6.78 10.89 15.66
C HIS A 15 7.79 10.66 16.79
N LYS A 16 7.71 11.43 17.88
CA LYS A 16 8.58 11.25 19.07
C LYS A 16 7.97 10.37 20.17
N ASN A 17 6.63 10.37 20.27
CA ASN A 17 5.95 9.64 21.33
C ASN A 17 5.92 8.11 21.02
N PRO A 18 6.47 7.25 21.90
CA PRO A 18 6.58 5.82 21.64
C PRO A 18 5.22 5.11 21.55
N THR A 19 4.22 5.56 22.31
CA THR A 19 2.84 5.04 22.22
C THR A 19 2.21 5.36 20.87
N ASN A 20 2.40 6.59 20.38
CA ASN A 20 1.89 6.98 19.06
C ASN A 20 2.54 6.15 17.94
N GLN A 21 3.86 5.92 18.03
CA GLN A 21 4.55 5.08 17.06
C GLN A 21 4.05 3.62 17.09
N LEU A 22 3.75 3.08 18.27
CA LEU A 22 3.18 1.73 18.40
C LEU A 22 1.81 1.63 17.73
N ILE A 23 0.94 2.62 17.97
CA ILE A 23 -0.38 2.70 17.32
C ILE A 23 -0.20 2.75 15.80
N HIS A 24 0.70 3.61 15.28
CA HIS A 24 0.95 3.72 13.84
C HIS A 24 1.42 2.39 13.21
N LYS A 25 2.25 1.61 13.91
CA LYS A 25 2.72 0.31 13.40
C LYS A 25 1.58 -0.69 13.15
N ILE A 26 0.44 -0.56 13.84
CA ILE A 26 -0.73 -1.43 13.66
C ILE A 26 -1.76 -0.77 12.75
N CYS A 27 -2.11 0.49 13.01
CA CYS A 27 -3.18 1.16 12.30
C CYS A 27 -2.81 1.49 10.84
N VAL A 28 -1.55 1.85 10.55
CA VAL A 28 -1.15 2.20 9.17
C VAL A 28 -1.30 1.02 8.21
N PRO A 29 -0.81 -0.21 8.53
CA PRO A 29 -1.07 -1.38 7.68
C PRO A 29 -2.56 -1.68 7.47
N LEU A 30 -3.38 -1.53 8.51
CA LEU A 30 -4.83 -1.76 8.41
C LEU A 30 -5.52 -0.70 7.54
N ILE A 31 -5.15 0.57 7.67
CA ILE A 31 -5.65 1.64 6.81
C ILE A 31 -5.24 1.39 5.35
N MET A 32 -3.99 0.98 5.11
CA MET A 32 -3.54 0.60 3.78
C MET A 32 -4.35 -0.56 3.20
N LEU A 33 -4.65 -1.59 4.01
CA LEU A 33 -5.51 -2.70 3.60
C LEU A 33 -6.91 -2.19 3.22
N SER A 34 -7.51 -1.30 4.01
CA SER A 34 -8.80 -0.70 3.69
C SER A 34 -8.77 0.07 2.37
N VAL A 35 -7.72 0.88 2.13
CA VAL A 35 -7.59 1.62 0.86
C VAL A 35 -7.43 0.67 -0.32
N ILE A 36 -6.55 -0.34 -0.22
CA ILE A 36 -6.37 -1.33 -1.28
C ILE A 36 -7.68 -2.07 -1.54
N GLY A 37 -8.40 -2.51 -0.51
CA GLY A 37 -9.70 -3.18 -0.63
C GLY A 37 -10.78 -2.31 -1.27
N LEU A 38 -10.80 -1.01 -0.96
CA LEU A 38 -11.70 -0.05 -1.62
C LEU A 38 -11.44 0.02 -3.13
N PHE A 39 -10.17 0.13 -3.54
CA PHE A 39 -9.81 0.09 -4.97
C PHE A 39 -10.07 -1.29 -5.59
N TRP A 40 -9.93 -2.37 -4.83
CA TRP A 40 -10.19 -3.73 -5.28
C TRP A 40 -11.67 -3.95 -5.62
N SER A 41 -12.56 -3.32 -4.86
CA SER A 41 -14.02 -3.42 -5.02
C SER A 41 -14.58 -2.63 -6.20
N ILE A 42 -13.74 -1.83 -6.90
CA ILE A 42 -14.20 -1.03 -8.03
C ILE A 42 -14.41 -1.95 -9.23
N PRO A 43 -15.61 -1.97 -9.85
CA PRO A 43 -15.87 -2.78 -11.04
C PRO A 43 -14.85 -2.50 -12.15
N THR A 44 -14.33 -3.57 -12.75
CA THR A 44 -13.34 -3.50 -13.81
C THR A 44 -13.99 -3.73 -15.19
N PRO A 45 -13.50 -3.08 -16.25
CA PRO A 45 -13.95 -3.38 -17.61
C PRO A 45 -13.60 -4.82 -18.02
N ASP A 46 -14.36 -5.41 -18.95
CA ASP A 46 -14.16 -6.80 -19.39
C ASP A 46 -12.73 -7.11 -19.85
N PHE A 47 -12.04 -6.14 -20.48
CA PHE A 47 -10.67 -6.35 -20.93
C PHE A 47 -9.66 -6.54 -19.79
N PHE A 48 -9.94 -6.04 -18.58
CA PHE A 48 -9.11 -6.32 -17.39
C PHE A 48 -9.21 -7.79 -16.99
N GLN A 49 -10.37 -8.42 -17.16
CA GLN A 49 -10.60 -9.81 -16.75
C GLN A 49 -9.72 -10.81 -17.53
N SER A 50 -9.23 -10.41 -18.70
CA SER A 50 -8.29 -11.22 -19.49
C SER A 50 -6.87 -11.26 -18.92
N VAL A 51 -6.53 -10.35 -18.01
CA VAL A 51 -5.20 -10.24 -17.41
C VAL A 51 -5.28 -10.64 -15.93
N PRO A 52 -4.59 -11.74 -15.52
CA PRO A 52 -4.61 -12.17 -14.13
C PRO A 52 -4.18 -11.06 -13.16
N TYR A 53 -4.95 -10.90 -12.08
CA TYR A 53 -4.70 -9.94 -11.00
C TYR A 53 -4.72 -8.46 -11.42
N LEU A 54 -5.15 -8.12 -12.64
CA LEU A 54 -5.28 -6.73 -13.06
C LEU A 54 -6.59 -6.13 -12.54
N ASN A 55 -6.48 -5.14 -11.67
CA ASN A 55 -7.60 -4.33 -11.19
C ASN A 55 -7.11 -2.92 -10.84
N TRP A 56 -8.03 -2.06 -10.40
CA TRP A 56 -7.68 -0.69 -10.03
C TRP A 56 -6.74 -0.61 -8.83
N ALA A 57 -6.80 -1.56 -7.90
CA ALA A 57 -5.89 -1.63 -6.76
C ALA A 57 -4.46 -1.97 -7.18
N THR A 58 -4.26 -2.94 -8.08
CA THR A 58 -2.91 -3.31 -8.54
C THR A 58 -2.27 -2.24 -9.40
N ILE A 59 -3.05 -1.50 -10.20
CA ILE A 59 -2.58 -0.29 -10.90
C ILE A 59 -2.16 0.79 -9.90
N PHE A 60 -3.00 1.07 -8.89
CA PHE A 60 -2.69 2.06 -7.86
C PHE A 60 -1.42 1.71 -7.09
N VAL A 61 -1.31 0.46 -6.62
CA VAL A 61 -0.12 -0.06 -5.92
C VAL A 61 1.12 0.05 -6.79
N ALA A 62 1.05 -0.29 -8.08
CA ALA A 62 2.17 -0.14 -9.00
C ALA A 62 2.64 1.32 -9.09
N GLY A 63 1.72 2.28 -9.19
CA GLY A 63 2.04 3.72 -9.15
C GLY A 63 2.72 4.15 -7.85
N CYS A 64 2.22 3.69 -6.70
CA CYS A 64 2.84 3.94 -5.40
C CYS A 64 4.25 3.34 -5.32
N LEU A 65 4.45 2.13 -5.83
CA LEU A 65 5.75 1.46 -5.83
C LEU A 65 6.78 2.22 -6.68
N VAL A 66 6.37 2.76 -7.84
CA VAL A 66 7.24 3.66 -8.63
C VAL A 66 7.64 4.87 -7.80
N PHE A 67 6.71 5.51 -7.09
CA PHE A 67 7.04 6.62 -6.19
C PHE A 67 8.04 6.22 -5.11
N TYR A 68 7.85 5.09 -4.43
CA TYR A 68 8.80 4.63 -3.40
C TYR A 68 10.17 4.27 -3.96
N MET A 69 10.22 3.76 -5.19
CA MET A 69 11.47 3.51 -5.90
C MET A 69 12.26 4.81 -6.13
N THR A 70 11.58 5.93 -6.39
CA THR A 70 12.25 7.25 -6.52
C THR A 70 12.76 7.82 -5.20
N LEU A 71 12.25 7.37 -4.05
CA LEU A 71 12.67 7.85 -2.73
C LEU A 71 13.93 7.14 -2.23
N ASN A 72 13.85 5.80 -2.11
CA ASN A 72 14.94 4.97 -1.60
C ASN A 72 14.65 3.49 -1.88
N PHE A 73 15.65 2.74 -2.36
CA PHE A 73 15.48 1.33 -2.72
C PHE A 73 15.07 0.43 -1.54
N VAL A 74 15.59 0.67 -0.33
CA VAL A 74 15.22 -0.11 0.86
C VAL A 74 13.75 0.12 1.21
N MET A 75 13.29 1.37 1.13
CA MET A 75 11.88 1.70 1.36
C MET A 75 10.98 1.05 0.29
N PHE A 76 11.42 1.07 -0.98
CA PHE A 76 10.73 0.38 -2.06
C PHE A 76 10.55 -1.12 -1.76
N VAL A 77 11.60 -1.83 -1.38
CA VAL A 77 11.51 -3.26 -1.05
C VAL A 77 10.55 -3.50 0.12
N GLY A 78 10.60 -2.67 1.15
CA GLY A 78 9.67 -2.75 2.29
C GLY A 78 8.20 -2.58 1.86
N MET A 79 7.92 -1.57 1.03
CA MET A 79 6.57 -1.33 0.51
C MET A 79 6.13 -2.40 -0.48
N LEU A 80 7.03 -2.94 -1.29
CA LEU A 80 6.75 -4.06 -2.21
C LEU A 80 6.27 -5.29 -1.43
N ILE A 81 7.00 -5.68 -0.38
CA ILE A 81 6.63 -6.83 0.45
C ILE A 81 5.29 -6.58 1.15
N LEU A 82 5.13 -5.41 1.77
CA LEU A 82 3.89 -5.08 2.50
C LEU A 82 2.68 -5.09 1.56
N THR A 83 2.75 -4.37 0.45
CA THR A 83 1.64 -4.29 -0.51
C THR A 83 1.35 -5.63 -1.17
N PHE A 84 2.36 -6.47 -1.44
CA PHE A 84 2.16 -7.83 -1.92
C PHE A 84 1.33 -8.66 -0.93
N ILE A 85 1.65 -8.62 0.37
CA ILE A 85 0.89 -9.31 1.42
C ILE A 85 -0.55 -8.76 1.47
N LEU A 86 -0.73 -7.43 1.47
CA LEU A 86 -2.06 -6.83 1.56
C LEU A 86 -2.93 -7.14 0.32
N CYS A 87 -2.36 -7.14 -0.88
CA CYS A 87 -3.07 -7.57 -2.10
C CYS A 87 -3.44 -9.06 -2.00
N GLY A 88 -2.55 -9.90 -1.46
CA GLY A 88 -2.86 -11.30 -1.18
C GLY A 88 -4.04 -11.45 -0.22
N ILE A 89 -4.14 -10.62 0.82
CA ILE A 89 -5.29 -10.61 1.74
C ILE A 89 -6.57 -10.19 1.00
N CYS A 90 -6.53 -9.13 0.18
CA CYS A 90 -7.68 -8.72 -0.63
C CYS A 90 -8.15 -9.83 -1.57
N GLN A 91 -7.22 -10.54 -2.21
CA GLN A 91 -7.57 -11.69 -3.05
C GLN A 91 -8.29 -12.79 -2.25
N GLN A 92 -7.88 -13.05 -1.00
CA GLN A 92 -8.58 -14.03 -0.16
C GLN A 92 -9.97 -13.53 0.27
N PHE A 93 -10.14 -12.23 0.49
CA PHE A 93 -11.45 -11.64 0.78
C PHE A 93 -12.40 -11.72 -0.41
N GLU A 94 -11.91 -11.48 -1.62
CA GLU A 94 -12.67 -11.68 -2.86
C GLU A 94 -13.08 -13.15 -3.04
N ASN A 95 -12.15 -14.09 -2.83
CA ASN A 95 -12.44 -15.53 -2.89
C ASN A 95 -13.48 -15.96 -1.84
N ALA A 96 -13.57 -15.25 -0.71
CA ALA A 96 -14.55 -15.48 0.34
C ALA A 96 -15.88 -14.74 0.11
N GLY A 97 -16.02 -13.96 -0.97
CA GLY A 97 -17.21 -13.16 -1.29
C GLY A 97 -17.42 -11.95 -0.36
N ILE A 98 -16.35 -11.45 0.28
CA ILE A 98 -16.38 -10.26 1.14
C ILE A 98 -16.16 -8.99 0.33
N LEU A 99 -15.27 -9.05 -0.67
CA LEU A 99 -15.05 -8.03 -1.70
C LEU A 99 -15.64 -8.54 -3.02
#